data_AF-A0A1G6Q7E8-F1
#
_entry.id   AF-A0A1G6Q7E8-F1
#
_cell.length_a   1.000
_cell.length_b   1.000
_cell.length_c   1.000
_cell.angle_alpha   90.00
_cell.angle_beta   90.00
_cell.angle_gamma   90.00
#
_symmetry.space_group_name_H-M   'P 1'
#
loop_
_entity.id
_entity.type
_entity.pdbx_description
1 polymer ?
#
loop_
_entity_poly.entity_id
_entity_poly.type
_entity_poly.pdbx_seq_one_letter_code
_entity_poly.pdbx_strand_id
1 'polypeptide(L)'
;MNADGTDYAPAEPSAGQIIRVRLVDLDKNRVYFDRLPDGEGHLWHPDLAGADKGEIYYLPEDLTYESIEQLPAEAWPKQSNDVATVVEISDDGKSAILEINGRLKEVPQRTAAPFEAGQSVSFSEGEPGAVLTTKPIDRHGIHRDGSGLDPSVMLVEPADIDVKLSDFGGSPDLVRHALDLVRVALDPEQLLDRIGVNPVKGILFSGPSGTGKTHLARALSREANARFYLIDGPEIINKWVGESEQRLRDLFDHAAANAPAMLFFDELDSIVSRRGADAPEYITRFVGQFLTILDGFDPAKGVLVVAATNLPGSLDTALLRPGRLSYKVEFNGHPDADDRLSILRASSRHVRGADNADLETLVEETDGWTAAEMAMIWTDAGVLAALDGRDNLNFTDIREGHARAKRNRATTRRQEGQA
;
A
#
# COMPACT_ATOMS: atom_id res chain seq x y z
N MET A 1 -14.61 49.12 -18.40
CA MET A 1 -15.40 48.26 -19.30
C MET A 1 -14.43 47.63 -20.28
N ASN A 2 -14.01 46.36 -20.26
CA ASN A 2 -14.15 45.18 -19.39
C ASN A 2 -12.72 44.56 -19.38
N ALA A 3 -12.09 44.24 -18.24
CA ALA A 3 -12.23 43.01 -17.45
C ALA A 3 -11.94 41.73 -18.29
N ASP A 4 -10.68 41.27 -18.23
CA ASP A 4 -10.30 39.92 -17.77
C ASP A 4 -8.80 39.70 -18.02
N GLY A 5 -8.00 40.12 -17.04
CA GLY A 5 -6.61 39.69 -16.90
C GLY A 5 -6.60 38.40 -16.10
N THR A 6 -6.67 37.27 -16.77
CA THR A 6 -6.28 35.98 -16.20
C THR A 6 -4.79 35.79 -16.48
N ASP A 7 -3.99 36.08 -15.46
CA ASP A 7 -2.60 35.65 -15.36
C ASP A 7 -2.64 34.11 -15.27
N TYR A 8 -2.38 33.42 -16.39
CA TYR A 8 -2.19 31.97 -16.35
C TYR A 8 -0.86 31.73 -15.65
N ALA A 9 -0.91 31.24 -14.41
CA ALA A 9 0.24 30.60 -13.80
C ALA A 9 0.75 29.52 -14.79
N PRO A 10 2.07 29.39 -15.01
CA PRO A 10 2.58 28.29 -15.82
C PRO A 10 2.03 26.98 -15.24
N ALA A 11 1.38 26.17 -16.07
CA ALA A 11 0.90 24.87 -15.66
C ALA A 11 2.06 24.09 -15.04
N GLU A 12 1.84 23.51 -13.86
CA GLU A 12 2.82 22.57 -13.31
C GLU A 12 3.01 21.44 -14.33
N PRO A 13 4.26 21.03 -14.60
CA PRO A 13 4.54 20.05 -15.64
C PRO A 13 3.83 18.72 -15.35
N SER A 14 3.05 18.22 -16.30
CA SER A 14 2.38 16.93 -16.22
C SER A 14 3.36 15.76 -16.40
N ALA A 15 3.01 14.60 -15.83
CA ALA A 15 3.77 13.35 -15.90
C ALA A 15 3.82 12.79 -17.34
N GLY A 16 4.66 11.78 -17.63
CA GLY A 16 4.80 11.25 -18.99
C GLY A 16 5.77 10.06 -19.14
N GLN A 17 6.03 9.60 -20.36
CA GLN A 17 6.93 8.46 -20.66
C GLN A 17 7.86 8.76 -21.85
N ILE A 18 9.09 8.24 -21.81
CA ILE A 18 9.98 8.24 -22.99
C ILE A 18 9.64 7.07 -23.89
N ILE A 19 9.37 7.37 -25.16
CA ILE A 19 9.05 6.39 -26.18
C ILE A 19 10.05 6.45 -27.33
N ARG A 20 10.30 5.31 -27.98
CA ARG A 20 11.03 5.25 -29.24
C ARG A 20 10.13 4.74 -30.34
N VAL A 21 9.93 5.53 -31.37
CA VAL A 21 9.02 5.22 -32.48
C VAL A 21 9.53 4.00 -33.24
N ARG A 22 8.68 2.98 -33.40
CA ARG A 22 8.96 1.79 -34.21
C ARG A 22 8.35 1.90 -35.60
N LEU A 23 7.12 2.42 -35.66
CA LEU A 23 6.31 2.48 -36.88
C LEU A 23 5.21 3.52 -36.73
N VAL A 24 5.07 4.40 -37.72
CA VAL A 24 3.87 5.22 -37.91
C VAL A 24 3.03 4.60 -39.02
N ASP A 25 1.79 4.21 -38.69
CA ASP A 25 0.78 3.64 -39.59
C ASP A 25 -0.33 4.68 -39.78
N LEU A 26 -0.21 5.50 -40.83
CA LEU A 26 -1.18 6.56 -41.15
C LEU A 26 -2.53 6.01 -41.60
N ASP A 27 -2.56 4.83 -42.21
CA ASP A 27 -3.81 4.19 -42.65
C ASP A 27 -4.66 3.76 -41.46
N LYS A 28 -4.02 3.36 -40.36
CA LYS A 28 -4.69 2.97 -39.10
C LYS A 28 -4.75 4.07 -38.05
N ASN A 29 -4.21 5.26 -38.34
CA ASN A 29 -3.97 6.32 -37.34
C ASN A 29 -3.32 5.75 -36.08
N ARG A 30 -2.13 5.15 -36.19
CA ARG A 30 -1.40 4.58 -35.04
C ARG A 30 0.10 4.80 -35.16
N VAL A 31 0.73 5.14 -34.05
CA VAL A 31 2.17 5.18 -33.85
C VAL A 31 2.51 4.09 -32.86
N TYR A 32 3.26 3.10 -33.29
CA TYR A 32 3.80 2.01 -32.47
C TYR A 32 5.17 2.40 -31.95
N PHE A 33 5.44 2.13 -30.69
CA PHE A 33 6.69 2.53 -30.03
C PHE A 33 7.16 1.51 -28.99
N ASP A 34 8.46 1.51 -28.73
CA ASP A 34 9.06 0.91 -27.55
C ASP A 34 8.93 1.92 -26.39
N ARG A 35 8.78 1.43 -25.15
CA ARG A 35 8.80 2.22 -23.91
C ARG A 35 9.63 1.49 -22.85
N LEU A 36 10.22 2.23 -21.91
CA LEU A 36 11.01 1.65 -20.81
C LEU A 36 10.12 1.01 -19.73
N PRO A 37 10.61 0.01 -18.96
CA PRO A 37 11.93 -0.60 -19.06
C PRO A 37 12.02 -1.60 -20.21
N ASP A 38 10.93 -2.30 -20.56
CA ASP A 38 10.89 -3.33 -21.63
C ASP A 38 9.45 -3.51 -22.17
N GLY A 39 8.80 -2.42 -22.60
CA GLY A 39 7.41 -2.45 -23.08
C GLY A 39 7.25 -2.04 -24.54
N GLU A 40 6.18 -2.51 -25.17
CA GLU A 40 5.70 -1.98 -26.46
C GLU A 40 4.34 -1.29 -26.23
N GLY A 41 4.05 -0.26 -27.03
CA GLY A 41 2.81 0.49 -26.98
C GLY A 41 2.40 1.04 -28.34
N HIS A 42 1.16 1.54 -28.42
CA HIS A 42 0.72 2.30 -29.58
C HIS A 42 -0.28 3.38 -29.17
N LEU A 43 -0.26 4.51 -29.87
CA LEU A 43 -1.21 5.62 -29.69
C LEU A 43 -1.38 6.38 -31.01
N TRP A 44 -2.32 7.31 -31.07
CA TRP A 44 -2.36 8.31 -32.13
C TRP A 44 -2.24 9.70 -31.53
N HIS A 45 -1.30 10.50 -32.03
CA HIS A 45 -1.20 11.91 -31.71
C HIS A 45 -0.73 12.68 -32.94
N PRO A 46 -1.34 13.83 -33.28
CA PRO A 46 -0.96 14.62 -34.46
C PRO A 46 0.53 14.98 -34.50
N ASP A 47 1.12 15.31 -33.35
CA ASP A 47 2.54 15.69 -33.25
C ASP A 47 3.50 14.53 -33.58
N LEU A 48 3.02 13.28 -33.56
CA LEU A 48 3.80 12.10 -33.94
C LEU A 48 3.50 11.59 -35.36
N ALA A 49 2.59 12.24 -36.10
CA ALA A 49 2.19 11.79 -37.44
C ALA A 49 3.35 11.86 -38.46
N GLY A 50 4.34 12.74 -38.22
CA GLY A 50 5.55 12.89 -39.02
C GLY A 50 6.80 12.22 -38.44
N ALA A 51 6.67 11.46 -37.35
CA ALA A 51 7.82 10.89 -36.67
C ALA A 51 8.48 9.75 -37.46
N ASP A 52 9.81 9.73 -37.49
CA ASP A 52 10.61 8.68 -38.12
C ASP A 52 10.90 7.52 -37.17
N LYS A 53 11.10 6.33 -37.74
CA LYS A 53 11.48 5.14 -36.95
C LYS A 53 12.83 5.38 -36.25
N GLY A 54 12.84 5.18 -34.93
CA GLY A 54 14.00 5.33 -34.08
C GLY A 54 14.07 6.68 -33.36
N GLU A 55 13.22 7.65 -33.74
CA GLU A 55 13.11 8.91 -33.02
C GLU A 55 12.52 8.70 -31.62
N ILE A 56 12.94 9.56 -30.70
CA ILE A 56 12.62 9.46 -29.28
C ILE A 56 11.79 10.67 -28.90
N TYR A 57 10.72 10.42 -28.15
CA TYR A 57 9.82 11.46 -27.72
C TYR A 57 9.50 11.31 -26.23
N TYR A 58 9.32 12.44 -25.56
CA TYR A 58 8.63 12.51 -24.29
C TYR A 58 7.13 12.65 -24.56
N LEU A 59 6.37 11.67 -24.10
CA LEU A 59 4.93 11.63 -24.21
C LEU A 59 4.30 12.00 -22.86
N PRO A 60 3.65 13.17 -22.71
CA PRO A 60 2.94 13.49 -21.48
C PRO A 60 1.73 12.54 -21.27
N GLU A 61 1.36 12.33 -20.02
CA GLU A 61 0.24 11.49 -19.58
C GLU A 61 -1.09 12.18 -19.94
N ASP A 62 -1.15 13.50 -19.77
CA ASP A 62 -2.24 14.31 -20.25
C ASP A 62 -1.94 14.88 -21.65
N LEU A 63 -2.26 14.06 -22.65
CA LEU A 63 -2.18 14.42 -24.07
C LEU A 63 -3.16 15.53 -24.48
N THR A 64 -4.02 16.03 -23.58
CA THR A 64 -5.01 17.05 -23.91
C THR A 64 -4.52 18.48 -23.68
N TYR A 65 -3.50 18.67 -22.83
CA TYR A 65 -2.98 20.01 -22.51
C TYR A 65 -1.47 20.18 -22.74
N GLU A 66 -0.68 19.10 -22.81
CA GLU A 66 0.77 19.19 -23.02
C GLU A 66 1.21 18.66 -24.39
N SER A 67 2.17 19.36 -25.00
CA SER A 67 2.75 18.99 -26.29
C SER A 67 3.77 17.87 -26.14
N ILE A 68 3.80 16.95 -27.10
CA ILE A 68 4.83 15.91 -27.19
C ILE A 68 6.17 16.57 -27.55
N GLU A 69 7.22 16.28 -26.79
CA GLU A 69 8.56 16.84 -27.02
C GLU A 69 9.47 15.81 -27.68
N GLN A 70 10.21 16.21 -28.73
CA GLN A 70 11.23 15.36 -29.33
C GLN A 70 12.52 15.41 -28.50
N LEU A 71 13.05 14.24 -28.17
CA LEU A 71 14.27 14.08 -27.37
C LEU A 71 15.46 13.71 -28.27
N PRO A 72 16.71 14.03 -27.85
CA PRO A 72 17.91 13.65 -28.58
C PRO A 72 18.10 12.12 -28.66
N ALA A 73 18.81 11.65 -29.68
CA ALA A 73 19.04 10.21 -29.94
C ALA A 73 19.68 9.46 -28.75
N GLU A 74 20.48 10.18 -27.97
CA GLU A 74 21.17 9.69 -26.79
C GLU A 74 20.25 9.51 -25.57
N ALA A 75 19.02 10.04 -25.62
CA ALA A 75 18.03 9.90 -24.56
C ALA A 75 17.50 8.45 -24.43
N TRP A 76 17.70 7.62 -25.45
CA TRP A 76 17.35 6.20 -25.38
C TRP A 76 18.46 5.40 -24.72
N PRO A 77 18.22 4.79 -23.55
CA PRO A 77 19.27 4.09 -22.82
C PRO A 77 19.73 2.83 -23.57
N LYS A 78 21.03 2.52 -23.45
CA LYS A 78 21.63 1.34 -24.12
C LYS A 78 21.27 0.04 -23.41
N GLN A 79 20.98 0.10 -22.10
CA GLN A 79 20.41 -0.96 -21.28
C GLN A 79 19.36 -0.39 -20.32
N SER A 80 18.36 -1.17 -19.92
CA SER A 80 17.27 -0.72 -19.02
C SER A 80 17.74 -0.23 -17.63
N ASN A 81 19.02 -0.45 -17.28
CA ASN A 81 19.64 -0.06 -16.02
C ASN A 81 20.53 1.21 -16.08
N ASP A 82 20.54 1.93 -17.21
CA ASP A 82 21.48 3.04 -17.48
C ASP A 82 20.90 4.44 -17.19
N VAL A 83 19.92 4.55 -16.27
CA VAL A 83 19.32 5.83 -15.87
C VAL A 83 19.45 6.00 -14.36
N ALA A 84 19.94 7.17 -13.95
CA ALA A 84 19.99 7.58 -12.56
C ALA A 84 19.16 8.85 -12.37
N THR A 85 18.53 8.97 -11.21
CA THR A 85 17.78 10.18 -10.84
C THR A 85 18.56 10.93 -9.78
N VAL A 86 18.80 12.21 -10.03
CA VAL A 86 19.41 13.13 -9.06
C VAL A 86 18.36 13.41 -8.00
N VAL A 87 18.54 12.82 -6.81
CA VAL A 87 17.60 12.94 -5.70
C VAL A 87 17.81 14.27 -4.97
N GLU A 88 19.06 14.59 -4.70
CA GLU A 88 19.42 15.71 -3.83
C GLU A 88 20.78 16.29 -4.20
N ILE A 89 20.95 17.59 -3.97
CA ILE A 89 22.25 18.27 -4.01
C ILE A 89 22.65 18.57 -2.57
N SER A 90 23.89 18.27 -2.19
CA SER A 90 24.39 18.50 -0.83
C SER A 90 24.21 19.97 -0.40
N ASP A 91 24.02 20.20 0.90
CA ASP A 91 23.87 21.56 1.48
C ASP A 91 25.04 22.49 1.12
N ASP A 92 26.23 21.94 0.92
CA ASP A 92 27.43 22.70 0.54
C ASP A 92 27.62 22.85 -0.98
N GLY A 93 26.71 22.28 -1.77
CA GLY A 93 26.65 22.32 -3.22
C GLY A 93 27.77 21.55 -3.93
N LYS A 94 28.56 20.73 -3.21
CA LYS A 94 29.75 20.06 -3.77
C LYS A 94 29.50 18.63 -4.24
N SER A 95 28.42 17.99 -3.82
CA SER A 95 28.05 16.65 -4.26
C SER A 95 26.56 16.55 -4.60
N ALA A 96 26.22 15.51 -5.35
CA ALA A 96 24.85 15.15 -5.69
C ALA A 96 24.62 13.69 -5.28
N ILE A 97 23.43 13.40 -4.78
CA ILE A 97 22.99 12.04 -4.45
C ILE A 97 22.15 11.53 -5.62
N LEU A 98 22.59 10.43 -6.22
CA LEU A 98 21.90 9.79 -7.33
C LEU A 98 21.28 8.48 -6.85
N GLU A 99 20.02 8.24 -7.18
CA GLU A 99 19.39 6.93 -7.07
C GLU A 99 19.65 6.14 -8.35
N ILE A 100 20.28 4.97 -8.21
CA ILE A 100 20.55 4.02 -9.29
C ILE A 100 19.99 2.67 -8.86
N ASN A 101 18.94 2.18 -9.53
CA ASN A 101 18.34 0.88 -9.24
C ASN A 101 17.94 0.68 -7.75
N GLY A 102 17.43 1.73 -7.10
CA GLY A 102 17.06 1.71 -5.67
C GLY A 102 18.24 1.80 -4.70
N ARG A 103 19.46 2.07 -5.19
CA ARG A 103 20.64 2.32 -4.36
C ARG A 103 21.07 3.77 -4.52
N LEU A 104 21.34 4.42 -3.39
CA LEU A 104 21.89 5.77 -3.39
C LEU A 104 23.40 5.74 -3.62
N LYS A 105 23.88 6.64 -4.46
CA LYS A 105 25.29 6.88 -4.72
C LYS A 105 25.55 8.38 -4.70
N GLU A 106 26.44 8.79 -3.81
CA GLU A 106 26.97 10.15 -3.82
C GLU A 106 28.01 10.29 -4.94
N VAL A 107 27.91 11.35 -5.72
CA VAL A 107 28.86 11.72 -6.77
C VAL A 107 29.26 13.19 -6.62
N PRO A 108 30.47 13.58 -7.07
CA PRO A 108 30.85 14.99 -7.09
C PRO A 108 29.92 15.82 -7.99
N GLN A 109 29.60 17.04 -7.56
CA GLN A 109 28.87 17.99 -8.38
C GLN A 109 29.72 18.40 -9.60
N ARG A 110 29.07 18.58 -10.75
CA ARG A 110 29.73 19.01 -11.98
C ARG A 110 30.06 20.49 -11.93
N THR A 111 31.26 20.84 -12.39
CA THR A 111 31.69 22.24 -12.56
C THR A 111 31.03 22.90 -13.79
N ALA A 112 30.68 22.10 -14.80
CA ALA A 112 29.97 22.55 -15.99
C ALA A 112 28.67 21.75 -16.14
N ALA A 113 27.53 22.44 -16.31
CA ALA A 113 26.18 21.89 -16.20
C ALA A 113 25.97 21.10 -14.90
N PRO A 114 25.90 21.80 -13.74
CA PRO A 114 25.62 21.18 -12.45
C PRO A 114 24.35 20.33 -12.49
N PHE A 115 24.34 19.24 -11.76
CA PHE A 115 23.14 18.48 -11.49
C PHE A 115 22.16 19.33 -10.69
N GLU A 116 20.89 19.20 -11.02
CA GLU A 116 19.77 19.74 -10.26
C GLU A 116 18.91 18.59 -9.75
N ALA A 117 18.37 18.72 -8.54
CA ALA A 117 17.46 17.73 -8.00
C ALA A 117 16.24 17.53 -8.93
N GLY A 118 15.83 16.29 -9.13
CA GLY A 118 14.76 15.91 -10.06
C GLY A 118 15.22 15.61 -11.49
N GLN A 119 16.48 15.87 -11.85
CA GLN A 119 17.00 15.48 -13.17
C GLN A 119 17.18 13.96 -13.28
N SER A 120 16.83 13.39 -14.43
CA SER A 120 17.33 12.07 -14.81
C SER A 120 18.52 12.20 -15.74
N VAL A 121 19.56 11.45 -15.41
CA VAL A 121 20.84 11.47 -16.11
C VAL A 121 21.16 10.06 -16.60
N SER A 122 21.90 9.95 -17.70
CA SER A 122 22.44 8.64 -18.07
C SER A 122 23.42 8.18 -17.00
N PHE A 123 23.52 6.89 -16.79
CA PHE A 123 24.44 6.32 -15.83
C PHE A 123 25.09 5.09 -16.44
N SER A 124 26.40 5.14 -16.64
CA SER A 124 27.13 4.07 -17.30
C SER A 124 28.51 3.91 -16.67
N GLU A 125 28.99 2.67 -16.54
CA GLU A 125 30.32 2.38 -16.00
C GLU A 125 30.57 2.95 -14.59
N GLY A 126 29.49 3.16 -13.82
CA GLY A 126 29.56 3.72 -12.47
C GLY A 126 29.64 5.25 -12.43
N GLU A 127 29.57 5.96 -13.56
CA GLU A 127 29.62 7.42 -13.58
C GLU A 127 28.34 8.00 -14.23
N PRO A 128 27.84 9.14 -13.72
CA PRO A 128 26.73 9.83 -14.35
C PRO A 128 27.17 10.54 -15.64
N GLY A 129 26.30 10.52 -16.65
CA GLY A 129 26.44 11.09 -17.99
C GLY A 129 25.46 12.23 -18.26
N ALA A 130 25.09 12.46 -19.52
CA ALA A 130 24.25 13.61 -19.90
C ALA A 130 22.90 13.64 -19.16
N VAL A 131 22.38 14.85 -18.91
CA VAL A 131 20.99 15.04 -18.46
C VAL A 131 20.08 14.58 -19.59
N LEU A 132 19.27 13.56 -19.33
CA LEU A 132 18.32 12.98 -20.27
C LEU A 132 17.01 13.76 -20.25
N THR A 133 16.62 14.22 -19.06
CA THR A 133 15.45 15.07 -18.85
C THR A 133 15.57 15.79 -17.51
N THR A 134 14.93 16.95 -17.41
CA THR A 134 14.78 17.70 -16.17
C THR A 134 13.68 17.15 -15.27
N LYS A 135 12.98 16.07 -15.69
CA LYS A 135 11.90 15.39 -14.97
C LYS A 135 12.32 13.95 -14.54
N PRO A 136 12.06 13.46 -13.30
CA PRO A 136 12.74 12.28 -12.72
C PRO A 136 12.12 10.89 -13.04
N ILE A 137 12.74 10.06 -13.88
CA ILE A 137 12.29 8.71 -14.33
C ILE A 137 12.70 7.58 -13.34
N ASP A 138 11.82 6.62 -13.00
CA ASP A 138 12.17 5.37 -12.25
C ASP A 138 12.37 4.15 -13.18
N ARG A 139 13.01 3.10 -12.67
CA ARG A 139 13.39 1.80 -13.27
C ARG A 139 12.26 0.98 -13.92
N HIS A 140 11.01 1.46 -13.87
CA HIS A 140 9.85 0.84 -14.50
C HIS A 140 9.13 1.74 -15.52
N GLY A 141 9.72 2.87 -15.93
CA GLY A 141 9.08 3.78 -16.90
C GLY A 141 7.75 4.38 -16.38
N ILE A 142 7.52 4.29 -15.08
CA ILE A 142 6.43 4.94 -14.34
C ILE A 142 7.12 5.96 -13.45
N HIS A 143 6.83 7.23 -13.64
CA HIS A 143 7.40 8.30 -12.84
C HIS A 143 6.84 8.27 -11.42
N ARG A 144 7.76 8.49 -10.46
CA ARG A 144 7.50 9.06 -9.13
C ARG A 144 7.65 10.56 -9.27
N ASP A 145 6.57 11.29 -9.13
CA ASP A 145 6.56 12.69 -8.75
C ASP A 145 7.33 12.86 -7.43
N GLY A 146 8.25 13.83 -7.41
CA GLY A 146 9.06 14.20 -6.25
C GLY A 146 8.27 14.90 -5.13
N SER A 147 6.95 14.83 -5.16
CA SER A 147 6.11 15.01 -3.97
C SER A 147 6.19 13.74 -3.12
N GLY A 148 6.09 13.89 -1.80
CA GLY A 148 5.85 12.74 -0.92
C GLY A 148 4.72 11.86 -1.48
N LEU A 149 4.70 10.57 -1.09
CA LEU A 149 3.59 9.68 -1.41
C LEU A 149 2.26 10.43 -1.32
N ASP A 150 1.54 10.51 -2.44
CA ASP A 150 0.16 10.95 -2.39
C ASP A 150 -0.58 9.99 -1.45
N PRO A 151 -1.04 10.47 -0.27
CA PRO A 151 -1.75 9.62 0.67
C PRO A 151 -3.01 9.00 0.08
N SER A 152 -3.54 9.55 -1.03
CA SER A 152 -4.66 8.99 -1.79
C SER A 152 -4.37 7.57 -2.31
N VAL A 153 -3.11 7.20 -2.56
CA VAL A 153 -2.74 5.85 -3.01
C VAL A 153 -2.97 4.80 -1.90
N MET A 154 -2.95 5.23 -0.64
CA MET A 154 -3.24 4.36 0.51
C MET A 154 -4.73 4.34 0.86
N LEU A 155 -5.51 5.27 0.30
CA LEU A 155 -6.92 5.45 0.57
C LEU A 155 -7.76 4.43 -0.20
N VAL A 156 -8.64 3.76 0.53
CA VAL A 156 -9.75 2.96 0.02
C VAL A 156 -11.04 3.66 0.41
N GLU A 157 -11.84 4.04 -0.59
CA GLU A 157 -13.13 4.66 -0.35
C GLU A 157 -14.12 3.64 0.24
N PRO A 158 -15.05 4.05 1.14
CA PRO A 158 -15.97 3.13 1.80
C PRO A 158 -16.81 2.28 0.83
N ALA A 159 -17.10 2.82 -0.36
CA ALA A 159 -17.83 2.11 -1.41
C ALA A 159 -17.04 0.94 -2.01
N ASP A 160 -15.71 1.04 -2.04
CA ASP A 160 -14.80 0.06 -2.65
C ASP A 160 -14.36 -1.03 -1.68
N ILE A 161 -14.69 -0.89 -0.39
CA ILE A 161 -14.45 -1.93 0.61
C ILE A 161 -15.45 -3.06 0.39
N ASP A 162 -15.01 -4.18 -0.21
CA ASP A 162 -15.86 -5.33 -0.55
C ASP A 162 -16.29 -6.19 0.65
N VAL A 163 -15.67 -5.99 1.80
CA VAL A 163 -15.92 -6.76 3.04
C VAL A 163 -17.01 -6.12 3.91
N LYS A 164 -17.97 -6.92 4.37
CA LYS A 164 -18.97 -6.51 5.38
C LYS A 164 -18.68 -7.14 6.73
N LEU A 165 -19.26 -6.58 7.80
CA LEU A 165 -19.17 -7.16 9.14
C LEU A 165 -19.77 -8.57 9.21
N SER A 166 -20.78 -8.86 8.38
CA SER A 166 -21.37 -10.20 8.24
C SER A 166 -20.43 -11.24 7.61
N ASP A 167 -19.32 -10.81 7.01
CA ASP A 167 -18.31 -11.69 6.42
C ASP A 167 -17.21 -12.04 7.43
N PHE A 168 -17.22 -11.42 8.61
CA PHE A 168 -16.42 -11.83 9.76
C PHE A 168 -17.21 -12.84 10.60
N GLY A 169 -16.76 -14.09 10.62
CA GLY A 169 -17.36 -15.15 11.43
C GLY A 169 -16.72 -15.27 12.81
N GLY A 170 -17.53 -15.50 13.84
CA GLY A 170 -17.08 -15.80 15.20
C GLY A 170 -16.70 -14.57 16.03
N SER A 171 -16.37 -14.83 17.30
CA SER A 171 -15.94 -13.88 18.31
C SER A 171 -16.88 -12.66 18.46
N PRO A 172 -18.19 -12.88 18.71
CA PRO A 172 -19.20 -11.82 18.68
C PRO A 172 -18.93 -10.70 19.68
N ASP A 173 -18.41 -11.01 20.86
CA ASP A 173 -18.05 -10.00 21.87
C ASP A 173 -16.85 -9.15 21.44
N LEU A 174 -15.86 -9.76 20.78
CA LEU A 174 -14.71 -9.05 20.22
C LEU A 174 -15.18 -8.07 19.13
N VAL A 175 -15.99 -8.55 18.19
CA VAL A 175 -16.53 -7.75 17.09
C VAL A 175 -17.37 -6.60 17.63
N ARG A 176 -18.25 -6.87 18.61
CA ARG A 176 -19.07 -5.84 19.27
C ARG A 176 -18.21 -4.81 19.97
N HIS A 177 -17.21 -5.24 20.75
CA HIS A 177 -16.31 -4.33 21.45
C HIS A 177 -15.54 -3.42 20.48
N ALA A 178 -14.99 -3.99 19.40
CA ALA A 178 -14.29 -3.22 18.38
C ALA A 178 -15.22 -2.22 17.66
N LEU A 179 -16.45 -2.64 17.34
CA LEU A 179 -17.46 -1.78 16.72
C LEU A 179 -17.87 -0.62 17.63
N ASP A 180 -18.09 -0.87 18.92
CA ASP A 180 -18.43 0.17 19.90
C ASP A 180 -17.30 1.21 19.98
N LEU A 181 -16.05 0.77 20.04
CA LEU A 181 -14.89 1.67 20.06
C LEU A 181 -14.78 2.52 18.79
N VAL A 182 -14.94 1.91 17.61
CA VAL A 182 -14.87 2.63 16.33
C VAL A 182 -16.01 3.64 16.21
N ARG A 183 -17.24 3.27 16.58
CA ARG A 183 -18.41 4.16 16.55
C ARG A 183 -18.23 5.36 17.47
N VAL A 184 -17.70 5.14 18.68
CA VAL A 184 -17.44 6.22 19.63
C VAL A 184 -16.29 7.11 19.17
N ALA A 185 -15.23 6.54 18.59
CA ALA A 185 -14.08 7.29 18.12
C ALA A 185 -14.40 8.20 16.92
N LEU A 186 -15.26 7.74 16.02
CA LEU A 186 -15.63 8.43 14.78
C LEU A 186 -16.99 9.14 14.88
N ASP A 187 -17.52 9.27 16.10
CA ASP A 187 -18.77 9.97 16.37
C ASP A 187 -18.63 11.48 16.04
N PRO A 188 -19.39 12.01 15.06
CA PRO A 188 -19.32 13.42 14.71
C PRO A 188 -19.78 14.35 15.84
N GLU A 189 -20.58 13.87 16.80
CA GLU A 189 -21.01 14.68 17.95
C GLU A 189 -19.95 14.77 19.06
N GLN A 190 -18.88 13.98 18.96
CA GLN A 190 -17.77 13.92 19.91
C GLN A 190 -18.29 13.80 21.35
N LEU A 191 -19.19 12.84 21.59
CA LEU A 191 -19.87 12.69 22.88
C LEU A 191 -18.91 12.55 24.06
N LEU A 192 -17.74 11.94 23.87
CA LEU A 192 -16.71 11.82 24.91
C LEU A 192 -16.20 13.18 25.40
N ASP A 193 -16.01 14.14 24.50
CA ASP A 193 -15.56 15.49 24.85
C ASP A 193 -16.65 16.23 25.63
N ARG A 194 -17.92 16.04 25.25
CA ARG A 194 -19.08 16.59 25.99
C ARG A 194 -19.24 15.98 27.38
N ILE A 195 -18.88 14.71 27.54
CA ILE A 195 -18.85 14.00 28.82
C ILE A 195 -17.63 14.44 29.67
N GLY A 196 -16.56 14.93 29.03
CA GLY A 196 -15.33 15.38 29.69
C GLY A 196 -14.34 14.24 29.96
N VAL A 197 -14.34 13.19 29.13
CA VAL A 197 -13.39 12.08 29.19
C VAL A 197 -12.50 12.06 27.95
N ASN A 198 -11.33 11.42 28.06
CA ASN A 198 -10.40 11.36 26.95
C ASN A 198 -11.01 10.61 25.75
N PRO A 199 -10.83 11.13 24.52
CA PRO A 199 -11.32 10.48 23.31
C PRO A 199 -10.55 9.20 22.98
N VAL A 200 -11.19 8.33 22.20
CA VAL A 200 -10.59 7.09 21.67
C VAL A 200 -9.72 7.42 20.47
N LYS A 201 -8.43 7.71 20.70
CA LYS A 201 -7.48 8.04 19.62
C LYS A 201 -6.98 6.82 18.84
N GLY A 202 -6.78 5.71 19.55
CA GLY A 202 -6.04 4.58 19.01
C GLY A 202 -6.49 3.23 19.57
N ILE A 203 -6.60 2.24 18.67
CA ILE A 203 -6.93 0.86 19.00
C ILE A 203 -5.81 -0.06 18.51
N LEU A 204 -5.34 -0.96 19.37
CA LEU A 204 -4.41 -2.02 19.01
C LEU A 204 -5.15 -3.33 18.79
N PHE A 205 -5.05 -3.88 17.59
CA PHE A 205 -5.43 -5.25 17.27
C PHE A 205 -4.22 -6.15 17.47
N SER A 206 -4.30 -7.09 18.41
CA SER A 206 -3.19 -7.99 18.71
C SER A 206 -3.61 -9.44 18.68
N GLY A 207 -2.80 -10.29 18.07
CA GLY A 207 -3.01 -11.74 18.07
C GLY A 207 -2.35 -12.40 16.86
N PRO A 208 -2.35 -13.73 16.77
CA PRO A 208 -1.65 -14.46 15.72
C PRO A 208 -2.04 -14.04 14.30
N SER A 209 -1.17 -14.29 13.33
CA SER A 209 -1.50 -14.10 11.92
C SER A 209 -2.67 -15.00 11.50
N GLY A 210 -3.43 -14.59 10.48
CA GLY A 210 -4.57 -15.36 9.98
C GLY A 210 -5.83 -15.35 10.87
N THR A 211 -5.90 -14.49 11.88
CA THR A 211 -7.08 -14.28 12.75
C THR A 211 -8.08 -13.26 12.22
N GLY A 212 -7.77 -12.60 11.10
CA GLY A 212 -8.69 -11.65 10.46
C GLY A 212 -8.61 -10.20 10.95
N LYS A 213 -7.49 -9.76 11.56
CA LYS A 213 -7.30 -8.36 12.02
C LYS A 213 -7.59 -7.32 10.92
N THR A 214 -6.92 -7.43 9.77
CA THR A 214 -7.08 -6.55 8.60
C THR A 214 -8.48 -6.66 7.99
N HIS A 215 -9.04 -7.87 7.99
CA HIS A 215 -10.40 -8.14 7.51
C HIS A 215 -11.45 -7.44 8.38
N LEU A 216 -11.33 -7.55 9.71
CA LEU A 216 -12.23 -6.85 10.65
C LEU A 216 -12.09 -5.34 10.54
N ALA A 217 -10.87 -4.81 10.43
CA ALA A 217 -10.64 -3.37 10.30
C ALA A 217 -11.36 -2.77 9.08
N ARG A 218 -11.24 -3.43 7.90
CA ARG A 218 -11.98 -3.06 6.69
C ARG A 218 -13.49 -3.12 6.89
N ALA A 219 -13.98 -4.18 7.52
CA ALA A 219 -15.41 -4.32 7.80
C ALA A 219 -15.94 -3.22 8.73
N LEU A 220 -15.16 -2.85 9.75
CA LEU A 220 -15.51 -1.82 10.73
C LEU A 220 -15.47 -0.42 10.11
N SER A 221 -14.48 -0.10 9.27
CA SER A 221 -14.45 1.18 8.57
C SER A 221 -15.64 1.34 7.63
N ARG A 222 -16.01 0.27 6.90
CA ARG A 222 -17.23 0.27 6.08
C ARG A 222 -18.49 0.49 6.91
N GLU A 223 -18.65 -0.21 8.03
CA GLU A 223 -19.80 -0.06 8.94
C GLU A 223 -19.88 1.35 9.55
N ALA A 224 -18.74 1.99 9.78
CA ALA A 224 -18.65 3.37 10.25
C ALA A 224 -18.72 4.42 9.12
N ASN A 225 -18.84 4.00 7.85
CA ASN A 225 -18.76 4.84 6.66
C ASN A 225 -17.50 5.75 6.66
N ALA A 226 -16.38 5.19 7.11
CA ALA A 226 -15.10 5.87 7.26
C ALA A 226 -14.14 5.49 6.14
N ARG A 227 -13.44 6.48 5.60
CA ARG A 227 -12.36 6.28 4.63
C ARG A 227 -11.25 5.44 5.24
N PHE A 228 -10.77 4.45 4.52
CA PHE A 228 -9.84 3.48 5.07
C PHE A 228 -8.46 3.64 4.44
N TYR A 229 -7.47 4.01 5.25
CA TYR A 229 -6.08 4.07 4.80
C TYR A 229 -5.37 2.80 5.24
N LEU A 230 -4.84 2.03 4.29
CA LEU A 230 -4.05 0.84 4.57
C LEU A 230 -2.57 1.17 4.53
N ILE A 231 -1.91 1.07 5.68
CA ILE A 231 -0.48 1.31 5.82
C ILE A 231 0.22 0.02 6.23
N ASP A 232 0.96 -0.57 5.31
CA ASP A 232 1.77 -1.76 5.57
C ASP A 232 3.12 -1.37 6.23
N GLY A 233 3.48 -2.03 7.31
CA GLY A 233 4.64 -1.68 8.14
C GLY A 233 5.98 -1.73 7.40
N PRO A 234 6.33 -2.83 6.71
CA PRO A 234 7.50 -2.89 5.85
C PRO A 234 7.48 -1.85 4.71
N GLU A 235 6.31 -1.66 4.09
CA GLU A 235 6.15 -0.77 2.94
C GLU A 235 6.37 0.69 3.32
N ILE A 236 5.80 1.14 4.45
CA ILE A 236 5.92 2.53 4.91
C ILE A 236 7.37 2.88 5.22
N ILE A 237 8.13 1.95 5.81
CA ILE A 237 9.54 2.15 6.13
C ILE A 237 10.37 2.29 4.85
N ASN A 238 10.20 1.37 3.89
CA ASN A 238 10.96 1.39 2.64
C ASN A 238 10.69 2.65 1.82
N LYS A 239 9.42 3.08 1.76
CA LYS A 239 9.06 4.28 1.00
C LYS A 239 9.53 5.58 1.67
N TRP A 240 9.87 5.55 2.96
CA TRP A 240 10.16 6.74 3.76
C TRP A 240 11.60 6.81 4.27
N VAL A 241 12.50 5.95 3.77
CA VAL A 241 13.94 6.08 4.04
C VAL A 241 14.46 7.38 3.40
N GLY A 242 14.90 8.35 4.20
CA GLY A 242 15.53 9.60 3.74
C GLY A 242 14.82 10.89 4.19
N GLU A 243 13.48 10.93 4.15
CA GLU A 243 12.67 12.13 4.48
C GLU A 243 11.42 11.76 5.33
N SER A 244 11.65 11.13 6.48
CA SER A 244 10.62 10.30 7.12
C SER A 244 9.64 10.99 8.08
N GLU A 245 9.68 12.32 8.26
CA GLU A 245 8.80 13.00 9.23
C GLU A 245 7.61 13.72 8.62
N GLN A 246 7.84 14.46 7.54
CA GLN A 246 6.81 15.29 6.92
C GLN A 246 5.72 14.43 6.29
N ARG A 247 6.10 13.32 5.64
CA ARG A 247 5.17 12.40 4.99
C ARG A 247 4.18 11.73 5.96
N LEU A 248 4.59 11.49 7.22
CA LEU A 248 3.67 11.00 8.25
C LEU A 248 2.66 12.06 8.64
N ARG A 249 3.10 13.31 8.74
CA ARG A 249 2.20 14.43 8.99
C ARG A 249 1.23 14.60 7.82
N ASP A 250 1.73 14.57 6.59
CA ASP A 250 0.92 14.73 5.38
C ASP A 250 -0.15 13.63 5.27
N LEU A 251 0.18 12.37 5.57
CA LEU A 251 -0.80 11.27 5.63
C LEU A 251 -1.91 11.56 6.66
N PHE A 252 -1.55 12.00 7.86
CA PHE A 252 -2.53 12.30 8.91
C PHE A 252 -3.37 13.54 8.58
N ASP A 253 -2.76 14.57 8.01
CA ASP A 253 -3.45 15.78 7.58
C ASP A 253 -4.40 15.50 6.42
N HIS A 254 -3.99 14.65 5.46
CA HIS A 254 -4.84 14.16 4.39
C HIS A 254 -6.01 13.33 4.94
N ALA A 255 -5.77 12.42 5.88
CA ALA A 255 -6.83 11.65 6.52
C ALA A 255 -7.81 12.54 7.28
N ALA A 256 -7.31 13.57 7.99
CA ALA A 256 -8.14 14.54 8.68
C ALA A 256 -8.97 15.42 7.74
N ALA A 257 -8.39 15.85 6.61
CA ALA A 257 -9.12 16.59 5.58
C ALA A 257 -10.25 15.76 4.96
N ASN A 258 -10.10 14.43 4.96
CA ASN A 258 -11.04 13.47 4.40
C ASN A 258 -11.84 12.71 5.46
N ALA A 259 -11.94 13.23 6.69
CA ALA A 259 -12.67 12.58 7.77
C ALA A 259 -14.17 12.37 7.44
N PRO A 260 -14.83 11.34 8.00
CA PRO A 260 -14.31 10.37 8.97
C PRO A 260 -13.32 9.40 8.32
N ALA A 261 -12.19 9.15 8.99
CA ALA A 261 -11.10 8.33 8.45
C ALA A 261 -10.52 7.36 9.49
N MET A 262 -10.18 6.17 9.03
CA MET A 262 -9.46 5.15 9.79
C MET A 262 -8.09 4.92 9.16
N LEU A 263 -7.03 5.23 9.90
CA LEU A 263 -5.64 4.92 9.55
C LEU A 263 -5.29 3.53 10.11
N PHE A 264 -5.23 2.51 9.26
CA PHE A 264 -4.92 1.14 9.66
C PHE A 264 -3.46 0.78 9.37
N PHE A 265 -2.64 0.69 10.41
CA PHE A 265 -1.25 0.27 10.34
C PHE A 265 -1.15 -1.25 10.54
N ASP A 266 -0.88 -2.00 9.47
CA ASP A 266 -0.68 -3.44 9.54
C ASP A 266 0.77 -3.81 9.81
N GLU A 267 0.99 -4.99 10.41
CA GLU A 267 2.31 -5.51 10.76
C GLU A 267 3.22 -4.52 11.50
N LEU A 268 2.68 -3.78 12.47
CA LEU A 268 3.43 -2.75 13.21
C LEU A 268 4.65 -3.34 13.93
N ASP A 269 4.62 -4.63 14.30
CA ASP A 269 5.77 -5.33 14.88
C ASP A 269 6.98 -5.39 13.95
N SER A 270 6.81 -5.38 12.62
CA SER A 270 7.95 -5.34 11.68
C SER A 270 8.82 -4.08 11.83
N ILE A 271 8.19 -2.97 12.25
CA ILE A 271 8.83 -1.69 12.49
C ILE A 271 9.38 -1.64 13.91
N VAL A 272 8.54 -2.01 14.88
CA VAL A 272 8.79 -1.71 16.30
C VAL A 272 9.70 -2.77 16.96
N SER A 273 9.65 -4.02 16.53
CA SER A 273 10.48 -5.11 17.08
C SER A 273 11.99 -4.89 16.90
N ARG A 274 12.38 -4.01 15.96
CA ARG A 274 13.80 -3.71 15.68
C ARG A 274 14.43 -2.76 16.70
N ARG A 275 13.72 -2.24 17.71
CA ARG A 275 14.30 -1.48 18.84
C ARG A 275 15.14 -2.37 19.76
N GLY A 276 16.31 -2.80 19.28
CA GLY A 276 17.45 -3.21 20.10
C GLY A 276 18.55 -2.14 20.05
N ALA A 277 19.67 -2.35 20.75
CA ALA A 277 20.82 -1.44 20.70
C ALA A 277 21.39 -1.22 19.28
N ASP A 278 21.05 -2.11 18.34
CA ASP A 278 21.49 -2.10 16.93
C ASP A 278 20.37 -1.73 15.93
N ALA A 279 19.28 -1.10 16.38
CA ALA A 279 18.22 -0.64 15.48
C ALA A 279 18.76 0.41 14.50
N PRO A 280 18.46 0.31 13.19
CA PRO A 280 18.79 1.39 12.25
C PRO A 280 18.16 2.73 12.68
N GLU A 281 18.92 3.82 12.55
CA GLU A 281 18.52 5.14 13.03
C GLU A 281 17.18 5.62 12.43
N TYR A 282 16.95 5.34 11.14
CA TYR A 282 15.72 5.73 10.44
C TYR A 282 14.45 5.10 11.07
N ILE A 283 14.54 3.86 11.58
CA ILE A 283 13.42 3.20 12.27
C ILE A 283 13.13 3.90 13.60
N THR A 284 14.19 4.25 14.33
CA THR A 284 14.06 4.95 15.61
C THR A 284 13.41 6.33 15.43
N ARG A 285 13.79 7.07 14.37
CA ARG A 285 13.18 8.35 14.00
C ARG A 285 11.70 8.19 13.61
N PHE A 286 11.37 7.22 12.76
CA PHE A 286 9.98 6.93 12.38
C PHE A 286 9.09 6.66 13.60
N VAL A 287 9.52 5.76 14.50
CA VAL A 287 8.76 5.45 15.73
C VAL A 287 8.60 6.68 16.62
N GLY A 288 9.66 7.49 16.75
CA GLY A 288 9.60 8.75 17.48
C GLY A 288 8.54 9.69 16.90
N GLN A 289 8.53 9.89 15.58
CA GLN A 289 7.56 10.74 14.90
C GLN A 289 6.13 10.18 14.99
N PHE A 290 5.97 8.87 14.86
CA PHE A 290 4.68 8.21 15.02
C PHE A 290 4.11 8.46 16.42
N LEU A 291 4.94 8.34 17.47
CA LEU A 291 4.55 8.69 18.85
C LEU A 291 4.16 10.17 18.98
N THR A 292 4.95 11.09 18.40
CA THR A 292 4.67 12.52 18.42
C THR A 292 3.33 12.85 17.76
N ILE A 293 3.00 12.20 16.64
CA ILE A 293 1.72 12.39 15.97
C ILE A 293 0.57 11.82 16.79
N LEU A 294 0.71 10.61 17.36
CA LEU A 294 -0.30 10.04 18.25
C LEU A 294 -0.61 10.94 19.46
N ASP A 295 0.40 11.58 20.02
CA ASP A 295 0.23 12.56 21.10
C ASP A 295 -0.45 13.85 20.61
N GLY A 296 -0.01 14.37 19.45
CA GLY A 296 -0.33 15.70 18.97
C GLY A 296 -1.57 15.82 18.07
N PHE A 297 -2.10 14.72 17.51
CA PHE A 297 -3.25 14.83 16.61
C PHE A 297 -4.54 15.09 17.39
N ASP A 298 -5.35 16.00 16.83
CA ASP A 298 -6.61 16.42 17.39
C ASP A 298 -7.71 15.37 17.08
N PRO A 299 -8.25 14.67 18.09
CA PRO A 299 -9.30 13.67 17.91
C PRO A 299 -10.58 14.27 17.35
N ALA A 300 -10.81 15.57 17.56
CA ALA A 300 -11.96 16.29 17.01
C ALA A 300 -11.97 16.33 15.48
N LYS A 301 -10.84 16.00 14.83
CA LYS A 301 -10.76 15.89 13.37
C LYS A 301 -11.37 14.60 12.82
N GLY A 302 -11.92 13.71 13.65
CA GLY A 302 -12.63 12.52 13.16
C GLY A 302 -11.71 11.47 12.53
N VAL A 303 -10.48 11.37 13.02
CA VAL A 303 -9.48 10.38 12.58
C VAL A 303 -9.25 9.36 13.69
N LEU A 304 -9.36 8.09 13.37
CA LEU A 304 -9.05 6.97 14.26
C LEU A 304 -7.81 6.23 13.77
N VAL A 305 -6.85 5.99 14.66
CA VAL A 305 -5.72 5.10 14.37
C VAL A 305 -6.02 3.69 14.85
N VAL A 306 -5.86 2.71 13.97
CA VAL A 306 -5.90 1.29 14.33
C VAL A 306 -4.56 0.68 13.93
N ALA A 307 -3.92 -0.04 14.84
CA ALA A 307 -2.67 -0.73 14.56
C ALA A 307 -2.82 -2.23 14.79
N ALA A 308 -2.31 -3.06 13.89
CA ALA A 308 -2.31 -4.50 14.03
C ALA A 308 -0.89 -5.03 14.30
N THR A 309 -0.80 -6.03 15.17
CA THR A 309 0.44 -6.73 15.45
C THR A 309 0.23 -8.23 15.66
N ASN A 310 1.20 -9.01 15.21
CA ASN A 310 1.28 -10.44 15.52
C ASN A 310 2.04 -10.73 16.81
N LEU A 311 2.84 -9.76 17.28
CA LEU A 311 3.77 -9.90 18.40
C LEU A 311 3.56 -8.76 19.41
N PRO A 312 2.45 -8.75 20.19
CA PRO A 312 2.16 -7.66 21.13
C PRO A 312 3.26 -7.45 22.18
N GLY A 313 3.98 -8.51 22.56
CA GLY A 313 5.10 -8.43 23.49
C GLY A 313 6.35 -7.71 22.93
N SER A 314 6.42 -7.51 21.61
CA SER A 314 7.54 -6.81 20.94
C SER A 314 7.30 -5.31 20.75
N LEU A 315 6.07 -4.82 21.00
CA LEU A 315 5.74 -3.41 20.84
C LEU A 315 6.37 -2.55 21.95
N ASP A 316 6.84 -1.37 21.56
CA ASP A 316 7.29 -0.35 22.49
C ASP A 316 6.14 0.04 23.43
N THR A 317 6.37 -0.13 24.73
CA THR A 317 5.43 0.27 25.79
C THR A 317 5.01 1.74 25.70
N ALA A 318 5.81 2.61 25.07
CA ALA A 318 5.44 3.98 24.78
C ALA A 318 4.18 4.06 23.91
N LEU A 319 4.00 3.19 22.91
CA LEU A 319 2.83 3.19 22.04
C LEU A 319 1.53 2.85 22.80
N LEU A 320 1.66 2.09 23.89
CA LEU A 320 0.55 1.57 24.68
C LEU A 320 0.11 2.53 25.81
N ARG A 321 0.73 3.70 25.94
CA ARG A 321 0.37 4.66 26.99
C ARG A 321 -1.03 5.25 26.75
N PRO A 322 -1.72 5.67 27.83
CA PRO A 322 -3.01 6.36 27.71
C PRO A 322 -2.94 7.56 26.74
N GLY A 323 -3.94 7.68 25.86
CA GLY A 323 -4.00 8.72 24.81
C GLY A 323 -3.39 8.33 23.47
N ARG A 324 -2.81 7.12 23.33
CA ARG A 324 -2.22 6.57 22.09
C ARG A 324 -2.99 5.32 21.65
N LEU A 325 -2.34 4.16 21.53
CA LEU A 325 -2.98 2.86 21.28
C LEU A 325 -3.49 2.26 22.60
N SER A 326 -4.41 2.98 23.26
CA SER A 326 -4.82 2.69 24.63
C SER A 326 -5.84 1.56 24.74
N TYR A 327 -6.63 1.35 23.70
CA TYR A 327 -7.63 0.29 23.64
C TYR A 327 -7.03 -0.94 22.96
N LYS A 328 -7.33 -2.13 23.48
CA LYS A 328 -6.79 -3.38 22.96
C LYS A 328 -7.94 -4.30 22.57
N VAL A 329 -7.85 -4.86 21.38
CA VAL A 329 -8.73 -5.91 20.88
C VAL A 329 -7.86 -7.13 20.61
N GLU A 330 -7.99 -8.13 21.47
CA GLU A 330 -7.15 -9.33 21.46
C GLU A 330 -7.81 -10.46 20.67
N PHE A 331 -7.14 -10.94 19.64
CA PHE A 331 -7.55 -12.04 18.79
C PHE A 331 -6.91 -13.33 19.30
N ASN A 332 -7.72 -14.20 19.89
CA ASN A 332 -7.25 -15.35 20.66
C ASN A 332 -6.54 -16.45 19.84
N GLY A 333 -6.62 -16.41 18.50
CA GLY A 333 -5.99 -17.40 17.60
C GLY A 333 -6.62 -18.79 17.60
N HIS A 334 -7.40 -19.11 18.62
CA HIS A 334 -8.02 -20.41 18.87
C HIS A 334 -9.54 -20.24 19.00
N PRO A 335 -10.28 -20.16 17.88
CA PRO A 335 -11.74 -20.09 17.91
C PRO A 335 -12.33 -21.37 18.51
N ASP A 336 -13.37 -21.22 19.32
CA ASP A 336 -14.15 -22.35 19.82
C ASP A 336 -15.02 -22.98 18.71
N ALA A 337 -15.78 -24.02 19.04
CA ALA A 337 -16.58 -24.74 18.03
C ALA A 337 -17.64 -23.86 17.35
N ASP A 338 -18.29 -22.97 18.10
CA ASP A 338 -19.34 -22.08 17.58
C ASP A 338 -18.72 -20.99 16.69
N ASP A 339 -17.56 -20.46 17.08
CA ASP A 339 -16.76 -19.54 16.29
C ASP A 339 -16.27 -20.19 15.00
N ARG A 340 -15.73 -21.42 15.06
CA ARG A 340 -15.30 -22.17 13.86
C ARG A 340 -16.44 -22.41 12.88
N LEU A 341 -17.62 -22.78 13.39
CA LEU A 341 -18.82 -22.95 12.56
C LEU A 341 -19.18 -21.63 11.85
N SER A 342 -19.13 -20.52 12.59
CA SER A 342 -19.42 -19.19 12.06
C SER A 342 -18.39 -18.75 11.01
N ILE A 343 -17.10 -19.02 11.25
CA ILE A 343 -16.00 -18.74 10.31
C ILE A 343 -16.14 -19.56 9.03
N LEU A 344 -16.41 -20.86 9.14
CA LEU A 344 -16.60 -21.74 7.97
C LEU A 344 -17.80 -21.30 7.13
N ARG A 345 -18.91 -20.89 7.76
CA ARG A 345 -20.09 -20.34 7.07
C ARG A 345 -19.80 -19.00 6.39
N ALA A 346 -19.10 -18.10 7.07
CA ALA A 346 -18.77 -16.79 6.50
C ALA A 346 -17.80 -16.93 5.32
N SER A 347 -16.74 -17.73 5.46
CA SER A 347 -15.73 -17.95 4.41
C SER A 347 -16.24 -18.72 3.18
N SER A 348 -17.31 -19.50 3.33
CA SER A 348 -17.96 -20.22 2.22
C SER A 348 -19.10 -19.47 1.55
N ARG A 349 -19.50 -18.29 2.04
CA ARG A 349 -20.71 -17.57 1.59
C ARG A 349 -20.81 -17.39 0.07
N HIS A 350 -19.67 -17.12 -0.58
CA HIS A 350 -19.59 -16.86 -2.01
C HIS A 350 -19.04 -18.05 -2.81
N VAL A 351 -18.82 -19.19 -2.16
CA VAL A 351 -18.26 -20.40 -2.77
C VAL A 351 -19.40 -21.27 -3.31
N ARG A 352 -19.41 -21.46 -4.64
CA ARG A 352 -20.41 -22.32 -5.29
C ARG A 352 -20.18 -23.77 -4.88
N GLY A 353 -21.23 -24.41 -4.33
CA GLY A 353 -21.20 -25.83 -3.98
C GLY A 353 -20.69 -26.10 -2.58
N ALA A 354 -20.45 -25.05 -1.77
CA ALA A 354 -20.08 -25.20 -0.36
C ALA A 354 -21.22 -25.74 0.51
N ASP A 355 -22.47 -25.68 0.04
CA ASP A 355 -23.63 -26.35 0.61
C ASP A 355 -23.50 -27.88 0.59
N ASN A 356 -22.58 -28.44 -0.20
CA ASN A 356 -22.21 -29.85 -0.16
C ASN A 356 -21.27 -30.21 1.01
N ALA A 357 -20.84 -29.23 1.82
CA ALA A 357 -19.98 -29.47 2.98
C ALA A 357 -20.77 -30.00 4.17
N ASP A 358 -20.19 -30.98 4.87
CA ASP A 358 -20.56 -31.31 6.24
C ASP A 358 -19.79 -30.38 7.20
N LEU A 359 -20.43 -29.27 7.57
CA LEU A 359 -19.78 -28.24 8.38
C LEU A 359 -19.54 -28.71 9.81
N GLU A 360 -20.44 -29.53 10.36
CA GLU A 360 -20.32 -30.11 11.69
C GLU A 360 -19.05 -30.97 11.79
N THR A 361 -18.82 -31.86 10.82
CA THR A 361 -17.59 -32.65 10.74
C THR A 361 -16.35 -31.75 10.58
N LEU A 362 -16.42 -30.70 9.75
CA LEU A 362 -15.30 -29.77 9.60
C LEU A 362 -14.99 -29.02 10.90
N VAL A 363 -15.99 -28.64 11.69
CA VAL A 363 -15.79 -27.97 13.00
C VAL A 363 -15.06 -28.86 13.99
N GLU A 364 -15.34 -30.16 13.99
CA GLU A 364 -14.66 -31.15 14.82
C GLU A 364 -13.21 -31.36 14.36
N GLU A 365 -12.96 -31.39 13.05
CA GLU A 365 -11.65 -31.69 12.46
C GLU A 365 -10.70 -30.47 12.39
N THR A 366 -11.22 -29.26 12.61
CA THR A 366 -10.48 -27.97 12.54
C THR A 366 -10.11 -27.39 13.91
N ASP A 367 -10.06 -28.22 14.95
CA ASP A 367 -9.65 -27.75 16.28
C ASP A 367 -8.23 -27.15 16.30
N GLY A 368 -8.12 -25.98 16.91
CA GLY A 368 -6.90 -25.17 16.94
C GLY A 368 -6.47 -24.63 15.57
N TRP A 369 -7.37 -24.56 14.58
CA TRP A 369 -7.11 -23.88 13.31
C TRP A 369 -7.45 -22.39 13.40
N THR A 370 -6.72 -21.55 12.66
CA THR A 370 -7.05 -20.13 12.49
C THR A 370 -8.13 -19.93 11.42
N ALA A 371 -8.69 -18.71 11.34
CA ALA A 371 -9.67 -18.37 10.31
C ALA A 371 -9.11 -18.51 8.89
N ALA A 372 -7.86 -18.09 8.67
CA ALA A 372 -7.18 -18.24 7.39
C ALA A 372 -6.91 -19.71 7.02
N GLU A 373 -6.54 -20.54 8.01
CA GLU A 373 -6.37 -21.99 7.79
C GLU A 373 -7.69 -22.65 7.38
N MET A 374 -8.81 -22.29 8.02
CA MET A 374 -10.14 -22.79 7.65
C MET A 374 -10.57 -22.31 6.25
N ALA A 375 -10.31 -21.05 5.91
CA ALA A 375 -10.61 -20.52 4.58
C ALA A 375 -9.84 -21.27 3.47
N MET A 376 -8.64 -21.78 3.75
CA MET A 376 -7.84 -22.55 2.80
C MET A 376 -8.52 -23.84 2.33
N ILE A 377 -9.44 -24.41 3.12
CA ILE A 377 -10.23 -25.59 2.73
C ILE A 377 -10.98 -25.31 1.42
N TRP A 378 -11.62 -24.15 1.32
CA TRP A 378 -12.40 -23.76 0.15
C TRP A 378 -11.51 -23.47 -1.05
N THR A 379 -10.35 -22.84 -0.84
CA THR A 379 -9.37 -22.59 -1.90
C THR A 379 -8.84 -23.88 -2.49
N ASP A 380 -8.39 -24.82 -1.64
CA ASP A 380 -7.85 -26.11 -2.10
C ASP A 380 -8.93 -26.96 -2.80
N ALA A 381 -10.18 -26.92 -2.33
CA ALA A 381 -11.32 -27.54 -3.00
C ALA A 381 -11.61 -26.89 -4.36
N GLY A 382 -11.54 -25.56 -4.44
CA GLY A 382 -11.71 -24.80 -5.69
C GLY A 382 -10.67 -25.15 -6.75
N VAL A 383 -9.41 -25.32 -6.34
CA VAL A 383 -8.34 -25.77 -7.24
C VAL A 383 -8.65 -27.15 -7.84
N LEU A 384 -9.15 -28.08 -7.03
CA LEU A 384 -9.54 -29.41 -7.51
C LEU A 384 -10.68 -29.35 -8.53
N ALA A 385 -11.75 -28.62 -8.20
CA ALA A 385 -12.88 -28.47 -9.10
C ALA A 385 -12.46 -27.80 -10.43
N ALA A 386 -11.62 -26.76 -10.36
CA ALA A 386 -11.12 -26.07 -11.53
C ALA A 386 -10.24 -26.96 -12.42
N LEU A 387 -9.38 -27.80 -11.84
CA LEU A 387 -8.56 -28.76 -12.59
C LEU A 387 -9.41 -29.79 -13.34
N ASP A 388 -10.57 -30.14 -12.80
CA ASP A 388 -11.56 -31.00 -13.45
C ASP A 388 -12.48 -30.25 -14.44
N GLY A 389 -12.26 -28.95 -14.65
CA GLY A 389 -13.08 -28.11 -15.53
C GLY A 389 -14.48 -27.81 -15.00
N ARG A 390 -14.69 -27.88 -13.67
CA ARG A 390 -15.96 -27.61 -12.99
C ARG A 390 -15.94 -26.23 -12.33
N ASP A 391 -17.11 -25.59 -12.27
CA ASP A 391 -17.32 -24.28 -11.62
C ASP A 391 -18.10 -24.39 -10.30
N ASN A 392 -18.31 -25.61 -9.80
CA ASN A 392 -19.05 -25.92 -8.58
C ASN A 392 -18.33 -27.01 -7.77
N LEU A 393 -18.22 -26.80 -6.45
CA LEU A 393 -17.64 -27.79 -5.54
C LEU A 393 -18.61 -28.95 -5.31
N ASN A 394 -18.06 -30.17 -5.23
CA ASN A 394 -18.77 -31.33 -4.68
C ASN A 394 -18.17 -31.73 -3.32
N PHE A 395 -18.83 -32.69 -2.65
CA PHE A 395 -18.37 -33.19 -1.35
C PHE A 395 -16.92 -33.73 -1.38
N THR A 396 -16.53 -34.43 -2.46
CA THR A 396 -15.18 -35.00 -2.61
C THR A 396 -14.11 -33.91 -2.70
N ASP A 397 -14.37 -32.82 -3.42
CA ASP A 397 -13.45 -31.68 -3.50
C ASP A 397 -13.22 -31.06 -2.13
N ILE A 398 -14.29 -30.88 -1.35
CA ILE A 398 -14.25 -30.26 -0.03
C ILE A 398 -13.46 -31.15 0.95
N ARG A 399 -13.70 -32.47 0.93
CA ARG A 399 -12.94 -33.41 1.77
C ARG A 399 -11.46 -33.46 1.41
N GLU A 400 -11.12 -33.52 0.12
CA GLU A 400 -9.71 -33.49 -0.31
C GLU A 400 -9.07 -32.11 -0.09
N GLY A 401 -9.84 -31.02 -0.25
CA GLY A 401 -9.42 -29.66 0.08
C GLY A 401 -9.06 -29.52 1.55
N HIS A 402 -9.90 -30.04 2.46
CA HIS A 402 -9.58 -30.13 3.87
C HIS A 402 -8.29 -30.95 4.14
N ALA A 403 -8.13 -32.10 3.47
CA ALA A 403 -6.92 -32.93 3.61
C ALA A 403 -5.64 -32.21 3.11
N ARG A 404 -5.74 -31.39 2.05
CA ARG A 404 -4.65 -30.53 1.55
C ARG A 404 -4.33 -29.41 2.54
N ALA A 405 -5.33 -28.67 3.00
CA ALA A 405 -5.17 -27.61 3.98
C ALA A 405 -4.51 -28.13 5.27
N LYS A 406 -4.92 -29.33 5.73
CA LYS A 406 -4.34 -29.99 6.91
C LYS A 406 -2.85 -30.32 6.74
N ARG A 407 -2.43 -30.78 5.54
CA ARG A 407 -1.01 -31.03 5.20
C ARG A 407 -0.22 -29.73 5.14
N ASN A 408 -0.78 -28.68 4.55
CA ASN A 408 -0.15 -27.36 4.47
C ASN A 408 0.09 -26.80 5.87
N ARG A 409 -0.92 -26.80 6.73
CA ARG A 409 -0.82 -26.41 8.14
C ARG A 409 0.27 -27.16 8.90
N ALA A 410 0.34 -28.49 8.74
CA ALA A 410 1.37 -29.30 9.38
C ALA A 410 2.78 -28.93 8.89
N THR A 411 2.92 -28.50 7.63
CA THR A 411 4.19 -28.06 7.06
C THR A 411 4.60 -26.69 7.61
N THR A 412 3.67 -25.73 7.63
CA THR A 412 3.91 -24.38 8.19
C THR A 412 4.31 -24.44 9.65
N ARG A 413 3.59 -25.20 10.49
CA ARG A 413 3.92 -25.32 11.93
C ARG A 413 5.28 -25.95 12.20
N ARG A 414 5.71 -26.90 11.35
CA ARG A 414 7.07 -27.47 11.42
C ARG A 414 8.14 -26.44 11.10
N GLN A 415 7.88 -25.54 10.15
CA GLN A 415 8.80 -24.45 9.79
C GLN A 415 8.86 -23.38 10.90
N GLU A 416 7.74 -23.13 11.57
CA GLU A 416 7.63 -22.16 12.67
C GLU A 416 8.11 -22.71 14.03
N GLY A 417 8.53 -23.98 14.10
CA GLY A 417 9.02 -24.61 15.34
C GLY A 417 7.94 -24.87 16.40
N GLN A 418 6.67 -24.92 16.01
CA GLN A 418 5.51 -25.08 16.91
C GLN A 418 4.94 -26.51 16.89
N ALA A 419 5.81 -27.52 16.83
CA ALA A 419 5.44 -28.94 16.74
C ALA A 419 4.99 -29.55 18.08
#